data_AF-A4A1S6-F1
#
_entry.id   AF-A4A1S6-F1
#
_cell.length_a   1.000
_cell.length_b   1.000
_cell.length_c   1.000
_cell.angle_alpha   90.00
_cell.angle_beta   90.00
_cell.angle_gamma   90.00
#
_symmetry.space_group_name_H-M   'P 1'
#
loop_
_entity.id
_entity.type
_entity.pdbx_description
1 polymer ?
#
loop_
_entity_poly.entity_id
_entity_poly.type
_entity_poly.pdbx_seq_one_letter_code
_entity_poly.pdbx_strand_id
1 'polypeptide(L)'
;MTYRVAHDYYRIRSLTVLLSLACLGCRSPATEPVVNVDSVAVDHFTDQGVLWSKQGAPAKEDHAILNHFFQSQPDWSDSTEVEGTPVVYAAGDQRRFYWIRAAQGGAIWTCIHWKKKRFYTSSGSGAVASTTN
;
A
#
# COMPACT_ATOMS: atom_id res chain seq x y z
N MET A 1 49.77 13.64 -70.61
CA MET A 1 50.28 14.91 -70.04
C MET A 1 49.18 15.49 -69.18
N THR A 2 49.26 15.67 -67.86
CA THR A 2 50.39 15.74 -66.92
C THR A 2 49.83 15.48 -65.50
N TYR A 3 50.57 14.76 -64.66
CA TYR A 3 50.24 14.46 -63.26
C TYR A 3 50.26 15.71 -62.38
N ARG A 4 49.45 15.74 -61.31
CA ARG A 4 49.87 16.31 -60.01
C ARG A 4 49.06 15.71 -58.86
N VAL A 5 49.77 14.91 -58.07
CA VAL A 5 49.42 14.48 -56.72
C VAL A 5 49.75 15.62 -55.76
N ALA A 6 48.88 15.90 -54.80
CA ALA A 6 49.27 16.48 -53.52
C ALA A 6 48.32 15.93 -52.44
N HIS A 7 48.87 15.00 -51.66
CA HIS A 7 48.34 14.60 -50.36
C HIS A 7 48.54 15.76 -49.39
N ASP A 8 47.45 16.28 -48.80
CA ASP A 8 47.54 17.09 -47.60
C ASP A 8 46.97 16.30 -46.42
N TYR A 9 47.91 15.80 -45.61
CA TYR A 9 47.67 15.27 -44.27
C TYR A 9 47.52 16.45 -43.31
N TYR A 10 46.38 16.59 -42.64
CA TYR A 10 46.34 17.28 -41.36
C TYR A 10 45.54 16.49 -40.33
N ARG A 11 46.28 15.70 -39.54
CA ARG A 11 45.85 15.20 -38.23
C ARG A 11 45.68 16.41 -37.32
N ILE A 12 44.46 16.73 -36.94
CA ILE A 12 44.20 17.64 -35.83
C ILE A 12 43.46 16.86 -34.75
N ARG A 13 44.25 16.43 -33.76
CA ARG A 13 43.77 16.09 -32.42
C ARG A 13 43.10 17.34 -31.86
N SER A 14 41.81 17.28 -31.53
CA SER A 14 41.23 18.24 -30.59
C SER A 14 40.12 17.57 -29.78
N LEU A 15 40.46 17.49 -28.50
CA LEU A 15 39.77 16.94 -27.35
C LEU A 15 38.76 18.00 -26.88
N THR A 16 37.47 17.81 -27.13
CA THR A 16 36.36 18.64 -26.59
C THR A 16 35.06 17.95 -27.04
N VAL A 17 34.00 17.73 -26.26
CA VAL A 17 33.46 18.39 -25.07
C VAL A 17 32.67 17.34 -24.28
N LEU A 18 32.96 17.18 -22.99
CA LEU A 18 32.03 16.61 -22.00
C LEU A 18 30.89 17.63 -21.85
N LEU A 19 29.77 17.41 -22.54
CA LEU A 19 28.59 18.29 -22.47
C LEU A 19 27.39 17.51 -21.93
N SER A 20 27.19 17.67 -20.62
CA SER A 20 25.92 17.99 -19.98
C SER A 20 24.67 17.21 -20.40
N LEU A 21 24.12 16.41 -19.48
CA LEU A 21 22.77 16.70 -18.98
C LEU A 21 22.54 16.00 -17.63
N ALA A 22 22.52 16.84 -16.60
CA ALA A 22 22.13 16.47 -15.25
C ALA A 22 20.66 16.05 -15.23
N CYS A 23 20.40 14.74 -15.25
CA CYS A 23 19.17 14.19 -14.69
C CYS A 23 19.29 14.11 -13.16
N LEU A 24 19.52 15.25 -12.51
CA LEU A 24 19.17 15.42 -11.10
C LEU A 24 17.66 15.60 -11.05
N GLY A 25 16.94 14.50 -11.32
CA GLY A 25 15.56 14.36 -10.90
C GLY A 25 15.58 14.35 -9.38
N CYS A 26 15.48 15.53 -8.77
CA CYS A 26 14.97 15.66 -7.42
C CYS A 26 13.57 15.04 -7.43
N ARG A 27 13.51 13.73 -7.19
CA ARG A 27 12.27 13.05 -6.87
C ARG A 27 11.88 13.61 -5.52
N SER A 28 10.99 14.60 -5.52
CA SER A 28 10.34 15.07 -4.30
C SER A 28 9.88 13.83 -3.53
N PRO A 29 10.14 13.73 -2.21
CA PRO A 29 9.60 12.64 -1.43
C PRO A 29 8.10 12.67 -1.65
N ALA A 30 7.58 11.64 -2.31
CA ALA A 30 6.15 11.51 -2.53
C ALA A 30 5.55 11.49 -1.13
N THR A 31 4.82 12.54 -0.76
CA THR A 31 4.05 12.54 0.47
C THR A 31 3.15 11.32 0.40
N GLU A 32 3.40 10.35 1.27
CA GLU A 32 2.57 9.16 1.33
C GLU A 32 1.14 9.62 1.60
N PRO A 33 0.17 9.19 0.78
CA PRO A 33 -1.21 9.58 1.01
C PRO A 33 -1.59 9.08 2.41
N VAL A 34 -2.12 9.97 3.25
CA VAL A 34 -2.62 9.62 4.58
C VAL A 34 -4.12 9.34 4.42
N VAL A 35 -4.57 8.13 4.78
CA VAL A 35 -5.99 7.82 4.84
C VAL A 35 -6.50 8.11 6.24
N ASN A 36 -7.57 8.89 6.34
CA ASN A 36 -8.31 8.98 7.59
C ASN A 36 -9.16 7.70 7.73
N VAL A 37 -8.66 6.74 8.51
CA VAL A 37 -9.35 5.45 8.71
C VAL A 37 -10.75 5.66 9.26
N ASP A 38 -10.97 6.65 10.13
CA ASP A 38 -12.28 6.95 10.70
C ASP A 38 -13.26 7.54 9.70
N SER A 39 -12.79 8.17 8.62
CA SER A 39 -13.69 8.63 7.55
C SER A 39 -14.10 7.50 6.59
N VAL A 40 -13.44 6.34 6.65
CA VAL A 40 -13.73 5.18 5.78
C VAL A 40 -14.45 4.08 6.55
N ALA A 41 -14.11 3.89 7.83
CA ALA A 41 -14.70 2.89 8.69
C ALA A 41 -16.05 3.36 9.25
N VAL A 42 -17.14 2.91 8.60
CA VAL A 42 -18.53 3.17 9.00
C VAL A 42 -18.90 2.46 10.30
N ASP A 43 -19.83 3.01 11.07
CA ASP A 43 -20.25 2.42 12.35
C ASP A 43 -20.93 1.05 12.17
N HIS A 44 -21.73 0.90 11.11
CA HIS A 44 -22.44 -0.34 10.82
C HIS A 44 -22.49 -0.61 9.32
N PHE A 45 -22.48 -1.89 8.95
CA PHE A 45 -22.76 -2.33 7.59
C PHE A 45 -23.40 -3.71 7.57
N THR A 46 -24.09 -4.04 6.48
CA THR A 46 -24.63 -5.39 6.27
C THR A 46 -23.82 -6.09 5.18
N ASP A 47 -23.38 -7.31 5.46
CA ASP A 47 -22.71 -8.17 4.49
C ASP A 47 -23.22 -9.60 4.63
N GLN A 48 -23.62 -10.21 3.52
CA GLN A 48 -24.24 -11.56 3.47
C GLN A 48 -25.41 -11.74 4.46
N GLY A 49 -26.21 -10.69 4.67
CA GLY A 49 -27.34 -10.70 5.61
C GLY A 49 -26.94 -10.63 7.09
N VAL A 50 -25.66 -10.39 7.40
CA VAL A 50 -25.16 -10.20 8.76
C VAL A 50 -24.93 -8.72 9.01
N LEU A 51 -25.51 -8.18 10.08
CA LEU A 51 -25.24 -6.83 10.55
C LEU A 51 -23.93 -6.82 11.35
N TRP A 52 -22.98 -6.02 10.88
CA TRP A 52 -21.68 -5.79 11.53
C TRP A 52 -21.68 -4.44 12.20
N SER A 53 -21.12 -4.39 13.42
CA SER A 53 -20.99 -3.16 14.19
C SER A 53 -19.52 -2.90 14.50
N LYS A 54 -19.05 -1.68 14.24
CA LYS A 54 -17.72 -1.20 14.60
C LYS A 54 -17.59 -1.26 16.12
N GLN A 55 -16.47 -1.79 16.58
CA GLN A 55 -16.11 -1.82 17.98
C GLN A 55 -15.14 -0.67 18.28
N GLY A 56 -14.88 -0.43 19.56
CA GLY A 56 -13.80 0.46 19.97
C GLY A 56 -12.42 -0.12 19.64
N ALA A 57 -11.41 0.29 20.41
CA ALA A 57 -10.09 -0.33 20.34
C ALA A 57 -10.18 -1.86 20.54
N PRO A 58 -9.32 -2.66 19.88
CA PRO A 58 -9.31 -4.12 20.05
C PRO A 58 -9.24 -4.51 21.53
N ALA A 59 -10.15 -5.39 21.95
CA ALA A 59 -10.18 -5.91 23.30
C ALA A 59 -9.15 -7.03 23.50
N LYS A 60 -8.99 -7.50 24.74
CA LYS A 60 -8.08 -8.62 25.06
C LYS A 60 -8.42 -9.89 24.27
N GLU A 61 -9.71 -10.16 24.09
CA GLU A 61 -10.21 -11.32 23.36
C GLU A 61 -9.86 -11.23 21.87
N ASP A 62 -9.92 -10.02 21.31
CA ASP A 62 -9.56 -9.75 19.93
C ASP A 62 -8.06 -9.99 19.70
N HIS A 63 -7.20 -9.54 20.63
CA HIS A 63 -5.78 -9.84 20.60
C HIS A 63 -5.48 -11.33 20.70
N ALA A 64 -6.24 -12.08 21.52
CA ALA A 64 -6.08 -13.53 21.58
C ALA A 64 -6.41 -14.22 20.24
N ILE A 65 -7.46 -13.75 19.55
CA ILE A 65 -7.83 -14.25 18.21
C ILE A 65 -6.73 -13.92 17.19
N LEU A 66 -6.22 -12.68 17.19
CA LEU A 66 -5.15 -12.26 16.28
C LEU A 66 -3.83 -12.98 16.55
N ASN A 67 -3.46 -13.17 17.82
CA ASN A 67 -2.27 -13.96 18.17
C ASN A 67 -2.37 -15.39 17.65
N HIS A 68 -3.55 -16.02 17.78
CA HIS A 68 -3.79 -17.34 17.22
C HIS A 68 -3.68 -17.34 15.69
N PHE A 69 -4.18 -16.30 15.02
CA PHE A 69 -4.02 -16.14 13.57
C PHE A 69 -2.54 -16.14 13.17
N PHE A 70 -1.74 -15.23 13.73
CA PHE A 70 -0.32 -15.08 13.37
C PHE A 70 0.53 -16.30 13.73
N GLN A 71 0.20 -17.00 14.82
CA GLN A 71 0.83 -18.29 15.15
C GLN A 71 0.50 -19.38 14.12
N SER A 72 -0.74 -19.39 13.61
CA SER A 72 -1.19 -20.38 12.63
C SER A 72 -0.78 -20.07 11.19
N GLN A 73 -0.47 -18.79 10.89
CA GLN A 73 -0.09 -18.31 9.55
C GLN A 73 1.14 -17.39 9.65
N PRO A 74 2.35 -17.96 9.86
CA PRO A 74 3.56 -17.18 10.15
C PRO A 74 3.90 -16.14 9.08
N ASP A 75 3.59 -16.44 7.81
CA ASP A 75 3.84 -15.57 6.65
C ASP A 75 3.19 -14.17 6.76
N TRP A 76 2.17 -14.02 7.61
CA TRP A 76 1.51 -12.74 7.85
C TRP A 76 2.21 -11.88 8.90
N SER A 77 3.09 -12.44 9.73
CA SER A 77 3.69 -11.74 10.87
C SER A 77 4.58 -10.57 10.45
N ASP A 78 5.24 -10.72 9.30
CA ASP A 78 6.13 -9.69 8.71
C ASP A 78 5.44 -8.92 7.57
N SER A 79 4.13 -9.14 7.37
CA SER A 79 3.40 -8.51 6.29
C SER A 79 3.04 -7.06 6.63
N THR A 80 3.41 -6.14 5.75
CA THR A 80 2.97 -4.73 5.83
C THR A 80 1.46 -4.58 5.69
N GLU A 81 0.75 -5.61 5.21
CA GLU A 81 -0.71 -5.58 5.04
C GLU A 81 -1.49 -5.51 6.35
N VAL A 82 -0.88 -5.95 7.44
CA VAL A 82 -1.47 -6.06 8.77
C VAL A 82 -0.70 -5.22 9.79
N GLU A 83 -0.03 -4.18 9.32
CA GLU A 83 0.74 -3.26 10.15
C GLU A 83 -0.18 -2.24 10.85
N GLY A 84 0.00 -2.08 12.16
CA GLY A 84 -0.76 -1.14 12.98
C GLY A 84 -2.01 -1.74 13.63
N THR A 85 -2.89 -0.88 14.15
CA THR A 85 -4.09 -1.30 14.88
C THR A 85 -5.27 -1.50 13.91
N PRO A 86 -5.91 -2.69 13.89
CA PRO A 86 -7.05 -2.92 13.02
C PRO A 86 -8.31 -2.22 13.53
N VAL A 87 -9.20 -1.88 12.60
CA VAL A 87 -10.61 -1.61 12.91
C VAL A 87 -11.31 -2.95 13.14
N VAL A 88 -12.02 -3.07 14.26
CA VAL A 88 -12.70 -4.30 14.64
C VAL A 88 -14.20 -4.18 14.39
N TYR A 89 -14.77 -5.19 13.74
CA TYR A 89 -16.22 -5.36 13.63
C TYR A 89 -16.66 -6.67 14.28
N ALA A 90 -17.80 -6.63 14.96
CA ALA A 90 -18.40 -7.80 15.60
C ALA A 90 -19.81 -8.08 15.07
N ALA A 91 -20.15 -9.37 15.01
CA ALA A 91 -21.48 -9.87 14.73
C ALA A 91 -21.69 -11.19 15.51
N GLY A 92 -22.25 -11.08 16.72
CA GLY A 92 -22.27 -12.19 17.69
C GLY A 92 -20.85 -12.65 18.02
N ASP A 93 -20.60 -13.96 17.83
CA ASP A 93 -19.28 -14.58 18.08
C ASP A 93 -18.28 -14.41 16.92
N GLN A 94 -18.66 -13.69 15.85
CA GLN A 94 -17.78 -13.43 14.72
C GLN A 94 -16.99 -12.14 14.93
N ARG A 95 -15.78 -12.11 14.39
CA ARG A 95 -14.92 -10.92 14.37
C ARG A 95 -14.35 -10.70 12.98
N ARG A 96 -14.27 -9.44 12.56
CA ARG A 96 -13.50 -9.01 11.40
C ARG A 96 -12.53 -7.92 11.82
N PHE A 97 -11.28 -8.07 11.42
CA PHE A 97 -10.18 -7.17 11.70
C PHE A 97 -9.73 -6.57 10.38
N TYR A 98 -9.92 -5.26 10.21
CA TYR A 98 -9.57 -4.55 8.99
C TYR A 98 -8.36 -3.66 9.21
N TRP A 99 -7.32 -3.86 8.42
CA TRP A 99 -6.25 -2.90 8.22
C TRP A 99 -6.55 -2.11 6.98
N ILE A 100 -6.72 -0.80 7.13
CA ILE A 100 -7.08 0.11 6.03
C ILE A 100 -5.90 1.04 5.82
N ARG A 101 -5.40 1.10 4.59
CA ARG A 101 -4.25 1.91 4.19
C ARG A 101 -4.62 2.77 3.00
N ALA A 102 -3.95 3.90 2.85
CA ALA A 102 -4.12 4.73 1.68
C ALA A 102 -3.55 4.05 0.44
N ALA A 103 -4.17 4.30 -0.71
CA ALA A 103 -3.66 3.95 -2.01
C ALA A 103 -3.88 5.11 -3.00
N GLN A 104 -3.21 5.10 -4.13
CA GLN A 104 -3.46 6.10 -5.17
C GLN A 104 -4.93 6.03 -5.61
N GLY A 105 -5.69 7.09 -5.36
CA GLY A 105 -7.12 7.19 -5.71
C GLY A 105 -8.09 6.45 -4.78
N GLY A 106 -7.66 5.99 -3.61
CA GLY A 106 -8.54 5.22 -2.72
C GLY A 106 -7.92 4.74 -1.42
N ALA A 107 -8.56 3.75 -0.83
CA ALA A 107 -8.05 2.94 0.26
C ALA A 107 -7.93 1.48 -0.21
N ILE A 108 -6.88 0.82 0.24
CA ILE A 108 -6.79 -0.64 0.22
C ILE A 108 -7.08 -1.15 1.62
N TRP A 109 -7.66 -2.34 1.71
CA TRP A 109 -7.94 -2.98 2.97
C TRP A 109 -7.60 -4.46 2.93
N THR A 110 -7.12 -4.95 4.07
CA THR A 110 -6.92 -6.37 4.34
C THR A 110 -7.78 -6.74 5.54
N CYS A 111 -8.55 -7.81 5.41
CA CYS A 111 -9.48 -8.30 6.41
C CYS A 111 -9.11 -9.72 6.86
N ILE A 112 -8.95 -9.89 8.17
CA ILE A 112 -8.94 -11.20 8.81
C ILE A 112 -10.33 -11.42 9.42
N HIS A 113 -11.04 -12.44 8.96
CA HIS A 113 -12.36 -12.83 9.45
C HIS A 113 -12.24 -14.11 10.28
N TRP A 114 -12.62 -14.02 11.55
CA TRP A 114 -12.80 -15.16 12.45
C TRP A 114 -14.27 -15.57 12.51
N LYS A 115 -14.55 -16.81 12.10
CA LYS A 115 -15.90 -17.39 12.13
C LYS A 115 -15.83 -18.89 12.35
N LYS A 116 -16.64 -19.41 13.28
CA LYS A 116 -16.74 -20.85 13.58
C LYS A 116 -15.36 -21.49 13.81
N LYS A 117 -14.51 -20.81 14.59
CA LYS A 117 -13.14 -21.22 14.91
C LYS A 117 -12.19 -21.37 13.71
N ARG A 118 -12.48 -20.69 12.60
CA ARG A 118 -11.66 -20.68 11.39
C ARG A 118 -11.35 -19.25 10.98
N PHE A 119 -10.19 -19.09 10.35
CA PHE A 119 -9.75 -17.84 9.78
C PHE A 119 -10.01 -17.82 8.28
N TYR A 120 -10.44 -16.66 7.78
CA TYR A 120 -10.56 -16.36 6.37
C TYR A 120 -9.89 -15.01 6.14
N THR A 121 -9.08 -14.92 5.09
CA THR A 121 -8.45 -13.67 4.68
C THR A 121 -9.09 -13.18 3.40
N SER A 122 -9.24 -11.87 3.30
CA SER A 122 -9.72 -11.20 2.10
C SER A 122 -9.11 -9.82 2.03
N SER A 123 -8.86 -9.34 0.82
CA SER A 123 -8.37 -7.99 0.58
C SER A 123 -9.19 -7.33 -0.51
N GLY A 124 -9.11 -6.01 -0.57
CA GLY A 124 -9.79 -5.24 -1.59
C GLY A 124 -9.36 -3.79 -1.59
N SER A 125 -10.00 -3.02 -2.46
CA SER A 125 -9.83 -1.58 -2.56
C SER A 125 -11.18 -0.90 -2.67
N GLY A 126 -11.22 0.37 -2.29
CA GLY A 126 -12.41 1.20 -2.39
C GLY A 126 -12.01 2.66 -2.60
N ALA A 127 -12.87 3.42 -3.28
CA ALA A 127 -12.69 4.86 -3.36
C ALA A 127 -12.88 5.47 -1.96
N VAL A 128 -11.94 6.28 -1.52
CA VAL A 128 -12.20 7.20 -0.41
C VAL A 128 -12.89 8.41 -1.00
N ALA A 129 -14.05 8.79 -0.44
CA ALA A 129 -14.72 10.02 -0.87
C ALA A 129 -13.70 11.16 -0.75
N SER A 130 -13.34 11.77 -1.88
CA SER A 130 -12.51 12.95 -1.88
C SER A 130 -13.35 14.07 -1.29
N THR A 131 -13.17 14.37 0.00
CA THR A 131 -13.77 15.56 0.58
C THR A 131 -13.05 16.75 -0.05
N THR A 132 -13.63 17.31 -1.10
CA THR A 132 -13.21 18.59 -1.66
C THR A 132 -13.42 19.63 -0.57
N ASN A 133 -12.33 20.20 -0.06
CA ASN A 133 -12.35 21.39 0.79
C ASN A 133 -12.90 22.59 0.01
#